data_AF-A0A7R8L545-F1
#
_entry.id   AF-A0A7R8L545-F1
#
_cell.length_a   1.000
_cell.length_b   1.000
_cell.length_c   1.000
_cell.angle_alpha   90.00
_cell.angle_beta   90.00
_cell.angle_gamma   90.00
#
_symmetry.space_group_name_H-M   'P 1'
#
loop_
_entity.id
_entity.type
_entity.pdbx_description
1 polymer ?
#
loop_
_entity_poly.entity_id
_entity_poly.type
_entity_poly.pdbx_seq_one_letter_code
_entity_poly.pdbx_strand_id
1 'polypeptide(L)'
;MKNLAPCPVLLLVLGLWACFESGSTAAEPQHEGKILCYTCTMHPSVRSPVPGKCPICGMDLVPVREKKSSPENRLRPRLPGHRPDRTGAVSTHCPVRKPLFVPPERLQAIGVRTALVERRRLVRALHAPAILAIDESKVVDINVKAGDGYVLKLYADYLWKEVHKGEKLATILSENWVQAQMDYIRAYRAWRRSLLIQKANPILLDQQFEHIRNRIRVWDLTDAQIRELEKYAWSMSTNDVRTGKGIHGTFDLLSPISGHVHEKNVFEGCASRRARRSFGWWIFRGSGSLRNSPKTKPLLSRKASPAR
;
A
#
# COMPACT_ATOMS: atom_id res chain seq x y z
N MET A 1 56.98 43.15 49.32
CA MET A 1 58.11 42.38 48.74
C MET A 1 58.38 41.23 49.72
N LYS A 2 58.17 39.94 49.47
CA LYS A 2 58.01 39.10 48.27
C LYS A 2 57.37 37.77 48.76
N ASN A 3 56.39 37.25 48.00
CA ASN A 3 56.28 35.85 47.47
C ASN A 3 56.21 34.66 48.47
N LEU A 4 55.59 33.50 48.21
CA LEU A 4 54.65 32.91 47.25
C LEU A 4 54.39 31.47 47.81
N ALA A 5 53.24 30.83 47.49
CA ALA A 5 52.77 29.49 47.92
C ALA A 5 53.63 28.30 47.35
N PRO A 6 53.33 26.96 47.45
CA PRO A 6 52.03 26.20 47.54
C PRO A 6 51.98 24.97 48.53
N CYS A 7 50.83 24.54 49.10
CA CYS A 7 49.82 23.50 48.71
C CYS A 7 50.31 22.02 48.62
N PRO A 8 49.49 20.93 48.79
CA PRO A 8 48.05 20.81 49.21
C PRO A 8 47.54 19.47 49.91
N VAL A 9 46.19 19.35 50.13
CA VAL A 9 45.28 18.14 50.03
C VAL A 9 45.23 17.12 51.22
N LEU A 10 44.11 16.61 51.82
CA LEU A 10 42.63 16.58 51.56
C LEU A 10 41.80 15.97 52.78
N LEU A 11 40.59 16.51 53.06
CA LEU A 11 39.21 15.94 53.40
C LEU A 11 39.01 14.65 54.29
N LEU A 12 37.94 14.36 55.09
CA LEU A 12 36.50 14.76 55.32
C LEU A 12 35.94 14.08 56.64
N VAL A 13 35.26 14.79 57.58
CA VAL A 13 33.80 14.76 58.00
C VAL A 13 33.33 13.74 59.10
N LEU A 14 32.97 14.17 60.33
CA LEU A 14 31.65 14.58 60.97
C LEU A 14 30.60 13.44 61.12
N GLY A 15 29.82 13.23 62.21
CA GLY A 15 29.58 13.91 63.49
C GLY A 15 28.32 13.34 64.24
N LEU A 16 28.09 13.83 65.49
CA LEU A 16 26.90 13.81 66.39
C LEU A 16 26.45 12.48 67.06
N TRP A 17 26.36 12.27 68.40
CA TRP A 17 25.74 12.91 69.61
C TRP A 17 24.32 12.45 70.02
N ALA A 18 24.27 11.81 71.20
CA ALA A 18 23.30 11.89 72.32
C ALA A 18 22.02 11.01 72.42
N CYS A 19 21.81 10.57 73.68
CA CYS A 19 20.86 9.61 74.28
C CYS A 19 19.40 10.08 74.39
N PHE A 20 18.43 9.15 74.59
CA PHE A 20 17.49 9.13 75.75
C PHE A 20 16.55 7.92 75.75
N GLU A 21 15.95 7.64 76.91
CA GLU A 21 15.44 6.36 77.41
C GLU A 21 13.89 6.36 77.64
N SER A 22 13.26 5.19 77.46
CA SER A 22 12.04 4.65 78.15
C SER A 22 10.63 5.29 78.05
N GLY A 23 9.60 4.41 77.85
CA GLY A 23 8.35 4.44 78.67
C GLY A 23 6.96 4.52 78.00
N SER A 24 6.26 3.36 77.88
CA SER A 24 4.81 3.03 78.05
C SER A 24 3.68 4.08 77.75
N THR A 25 2.59 3.79 77.02
CA THR A 25 1.34 3.15 77.54
C THR A 25 0.21 2.97 76.48
N ALA A 26 -0.51 1.83 76.62
CA ALA A 26 -1.92 1.46 76.36
C ALA A 26 -2.83 2.11 75.28
N ALA A 27 -3.54 1.24 74.52
CA ALA A 27 -4.95 1.41 74.15
C ALA A 27 -5.60 0.05 73.76
N GLU A 28 -6.49 -0.49 74.61
CA GLU A 28 -7.41 -1.58 74.28
C GLU A 28 -8.61 -1.07 73.47
N PRO A 29 -9.08 -1.78 72.44
CA PRO A 29 -10.44 -1.64 71.93
C PRO A 29 -11.33 -2.80 72.40
N GLN A 30 -12.34 -2.44 73.19
CA GLN A 30 -13.49 -3.27 73.52
C GLN A 30 -14.28 -3.58 72.24
N HIS A 31 -14.38 -4.86 71.88
CA HIS A 31 -15.25 -5.31 70.80
C HIS A 31 -16.03 -6.54 71.22
N GLU A 32 -17.33 -6.39 71.43
CA GLU A 32 -18.31 -7.44 71.67
C GLU A 32 -18.69 -8.14 70.35
N GLY A 33 -18.48 -9.45 70.30
CA GLY A 33 -18.85 -10.31 69.16
C GLY A 33 -18.23 -11.70 69.32
N LYS A 34 -19.02 -12.76 69.14
CA LYS A 34 -18.61 -14.14 69.41
C LYS A 34 -17.43 -14.54 68.51
N ILE A 35 -16.31 -14.91 69.13
CA ILE A 35 -15.08 -15.33 68.44
C ILE A 35 -15.28 -16.76 67.95
N LEU A 36 -15.03 -17.02 66.67
CA LEU A 36 -15.20 -18.36 66.07
C LEU A 36 -13.94 -19.21 66.17
N CYS A 37 -12.79 -18.61 65.87
CA CYS A 37 -11.48 -19.27 65.94
C CYS A 37 -10.36 -18.22 65.93
N TYR A 38 -9.20 -18.59 66.46
CA TYR A 38 -7.98 -17.79 66.39
C TYR A 38 -7.11 -18.31 65.24
N THR A 39 -6.53 -17.42 64.44
CA THR A 39 -5.66 -17.80 63.31
C THR A 39 -4.39 -16.95 63.25
N CYS A 40 -3.34 -17.51 62.67
CA CYS A 40 -2.05 -16.83 62.50
C CYS A 40 -2.06 -16.01 61.20
N THR A 41 -1.58 -14.76 61.25
CA THR A 41 -1.48 -13.87 60.08
C THR A 41 -0.58 -14.42 58.98
N MET A 42 0.48 -15.13 59.35
CA MET A 42 1.44 -15.73 58.42
C MET A 42 1.07 -17.15 57.99
N HIS A 43 0.27 -17.85 58.80
CA HIS A 43 -0.14 -19.23 58.51
C HIS A 43 -1.66 -19.38 58.70
N PRO A 44 -2.49 -18.91 57.75
CA PRO A 44 -3.96 -18.91 57.86
C PRO A 44 -4.58 -20.31 57.98
N SER A 45 -3.80 -21.35 57.64
CA SER A 45 -4.17 -22.76 57.78
C SER A 45 -4.17 -23.25 59.23
N VAL A 46 -3.46 -22.56 60.13
CA VAL A 46 -3.46 -22.87 61.57
C VAL A 46 -4.65 -22.16 62.22
N ARG A 47 -5.61 -22.93 62.73
CA ARG A 47 -6.79 -22.44 63.46
C ARG A 47 -6.90 -23.17 64.79
N SER A 48 -7.03 -22.42 65.87
CA SER A 48 -7.27 -22.99 67.21
C SER A 48 -8.52 -22.38 67.84
N PRO A 49 -9.22 -23.15 68.69
CA PRO A 49 -10.34 -22.62 69.48
C PRO A 49 -9.87 -21.81 70.70
N VAL A 50 -8.62 -22.00 71.14
CA VAL A 50 -8.02 -21.37 72.33
C VAL A 50 -6.94 -20.36 71.89
N PRO A 51 -6.82 -19.18 72.52
CA PRO A 51 -5.71 -18.26 72.26
C PRO A 51 -4.37 -18.92 72.61
N GLY A 52 -3.37 -18.74 71.75
CA GLY A 52 -2.05 -19.34 71.94
C GLY A 52 -1.06 -18.90 70.88
N LYS A 53 0.13 -19.49 70.92
CA LYS A 53 1.20 -19.26 69.94
C LYS A 53 1.08 -20.24 68.77
N CYS A 54 1.34 -19.75 67.57
CA CYS A 54 1.40 -20.60 66.38
C CYS A 54 2.58 -21.59 66.49
N PRO A 55 2.37 -22.91 66.35
CA PRO A 55 3.44 -23.91 66.45
C PRO A 55 4.44 -23.85 65.28
N ILE A 56 4.12 -23.12 64.21
CA ILE A 56 4.99 -22.98 63.02
C ILE A 56 5.91 -21.77 63.15
N CYS A 57 5.42 -20.65 63.66
CA CYS A 57 6.16 -19.38 63.62
C CYS A 57 6.25 -18.63 64.96
N GLY A 58 5.70 -19.20 66.04
CA GLY A 58 5.85 -18.66 67.40
C GLY A 58 5.14 -17.34 67.67
N MET A 59 4.33 -16.81 66.74
CA MET A 59 3.55 -15.57 66.91
C MET A 59 2.16 -15.84 67.50
N ASP A 60 1.58 -14.82 68.16
CA ASP A 60 0.24 -14.90 68.76
C ASP A 60 -0.88 -15.06 67.72
N LEU A 61 -1.84 -15.93 68.02
CA LEU A 61 -3.01 -16.13 67.18
C LEU A 61 -4.02 -15.01 67.39
N VAL A 62 -4.54 -14.47 66.29
CA VAL A 62 -5.48 -13.33 66.26
C VAL A 62 -6.92 -13.84 66.12
N PRO A 63 -7.91 -13.32 66.89
CA PRO A 63 -9.29 -13.79 66.84
C PRO A 63 -10.02 -13.41 65.54
N VAL A 64 -10.63 -14.40 64.88
CA VAL A 64 -11.52 -14.24 63.74
C VAL A 64 -12.98 -14.31 64.22
N ARG A 65 -13.76 -13.32 63.80
CA ARG A 65 -15.17 -13.13 64.19
C ARG A 65 -16.09 -13.36 63.00
N GLU A 66 -17.31 -13.79 63.28
CA GLU A 66 -18.32 -14.07 62.27
C GLU A 66 -18.82 -12.77 61.61
N LYS A 67 -18.57 -12.59 60.31
CA LYS A 67 -19.20 -11.53 59.51
C LYS A 67 -20.55 -12.04 59.00
N LYS A 68 -21.66 -11.34 59.31
CA LYS A 68 -22.94 -11.55 58.61
C LYS A 68 -22.78 -11.16 57.14
N SER A 69 -22.66 -12.13 56.25
CA SER A 69 -22.54 -11.95 54.80
C SER A 69 -23.91 -11.94 54.12
N SER A 70 -24.23 -10.84 53.44
CA SER A 70 -25.23 -10.85 52.36
C SER A 70 -24.67 -11.63 51.17
N PRO A 71 -25.44 -12.49 50.48
CA PRO A 71 -24.87 -13.47 49.56
C PRO A 71 -24.64 -12.86 48.18
N GLU A 72 -23.37 -12.81 47.77
CA GLU A 72 -22.95 -12.65 46.39
C GLU A 72 -22.41 -13.99 45.88
N ASN A 73 -23.14 -14.53 44.89
CA ASN A 73 -22.64 -15.24 43.71
C ASN A 73 -21.77 -16.50 43.90
N ARG A 74 -22.41 -17.66 43.69
CA ARG A 74 -21.71 -18.87 43.24
C ARG A 74 -22.42 -19.45 42.00
N LEU A 75 -21.68 -19.38 40.89
CA LEU A 75 -21.68 -20.21 39.68
C LEU A 75 -23.00 -20.90 39.26
N ARG A 76 -23.54 -20.46 38.11
CA ARG A 76 -24.33 -21.32 37.21
C ARG A 76 -23.56 -21.59 35.90
N PRO A 77 -23.68 -22.79 35.29
CA PRO A 77 -23.05 -23.10 34.02
C PRO A 77 -23.80 -22.43 32.85
N ARG A 78 -23.06 -22.03 31.81
CA ARG A 78 -23.61 -21.49 30.55
C ARG A 78 -23.86 -22.60 29.53
N LEU A 79 -25.04 -22.58 28.90
CA LEU A 79 -25.36 -23.18 27.59
C LEU A 79 -26.42 -22.29 26.91
N PRO A 80 -26.59 -22.32 25.57
CA PRO A 80 -26.59 -21.13 24.74
C PRO A 80 -27.94 -20.84 24.08
N GLY A 81 -28.15 -19.56 23.74
CA GLY A 81 -29.25 -19.15 22.85
C GLY A 81 -30.36 -18.39 23.55
N HIS A 82 -30.09 -17.15 23.96
CA HIS A 82 -31.12 -16.13 24.01
C HIS A 82 -30.52 -14.80 23.57
N ARG A 83 -30.97 -14.32 22.41
CA ARG A 83 -30.77 -12.93 21.99
C ARG A 83 -31.43 -12.05 23.05
N PRO A 84 -30.72 -11.08 23.67
CA PRO A 84 -31.40 -10.10 24.48
C PRO A 84 -32.21 -9.23 23.54
N ASP A 85 -33.52 -9.43 23.57
CA ASP A 85 -34.49 -8.49 23.03
C ASP A 85 -34.24 -7.13 23.69
N ARG A 86 -34.32 -6.06 22.90
CA ARG A 86 -34.06 -4.67 23.35
C ARG A 86 -35.24 -4.14 24.16
N THR A 87 -35.57 -4.83 25.24
CA THR A 87 -36.58 -4.45 26.23
C THR A 87 -36.08 -4.76 27.64
N GLY A 88 -34.78 -4.59 27.86
CA GLY A 88 -34.26 -4.31 29.20
C GLY A 88 -34.50 -2.83 29.49
N ALA A 89 -35.49 -2.53 30.33
CA ALA A 89 -35.58 -1.23 30.99
C ALA A 89 -34.24 -1.00 31.72
N VAL A 90 -33.39 -0.18 31.11
CA VAL A 90 -32.20 0.35 31.77
C VAL A 90 -32.72 1.08 32.99
N SER A 91 -32.35 0.60 34.18
CA SER A 91 -32.65 1.28 35.43
C SER A 91 -32.16 2.73 35.33
N THR A 92 -33.09 3.65 35.16
CA THR A 92 -32.89 5.09 35.05
C THR A 92 -32.54 5.69 36.41
N HIS A 93 -31.53 5.16 37.09
CA HIS A 93 -30.91 5.83 38.21
C HIS A 93 -29.62 6.50 37.73
N CYS A 94 -29.79 7.70 37.18
CA CYS A 94 -28.74 8.69 37.23
C CYS A 94 -28.74 9.20 38.68
N PRO A 95 -27.71 8.94 39.51
CA PRO A 95 -27.66 9.57 40.82
C PRO A 95 -27.62 11.08 40.60
N VAL A 96 -28.65 11.78 41.07
CA VAL A 96 -28.74 13.24 41.00
C VAL A 96 -27.52 13.79 41.74
N ARG A 97 -26.53 14.27 40.98
CA ARG A 97 -25.29 14.81 41.54
C ARG A 97 -25.63 16.10 42.27
N LYS A 98 -25.39 16.15 43.58
CA LYS A 98 -25.45 17.41 44.33
C LYS A 98 -24.41 18.38 43.74
N PRO A 99 -24.76 19.66 43.48
CA PRO A 99 -23.78 20.63 43.04
C PRO A 99 -22.75 20.85 44.16
N LEU A 100 -21.49 20.55 43.87
CA LEU A 100 -20.37 20.86 44.76
C LEU A 100 -19.96 22.31 44.52
N PHE A 101 -20.05 23.14 45.56
CA PHE A 101 -19.62 24.52 45.51
C PHE A 101 -18.11 24.61 45.78
N VAL A 102 -17.37 25.27 44.89
CA VAL A 102 -15.94 25.53 45.03
C VAL A 102 -15.71 27.03 44.93
N PRO A 103 -14.98 27.65 45.88
CA PRO A 103 -14.77 29.09 45.88
C PRO A 103 -13.88 29.54 44.70
N PRO A 104 -14.13 30.74 44.14
CA PRO A 104 -13.48 31.21 42.91
C PRO A 104 -11.96 31.41 43.06
N GLU A 105 -11.46 31.75 44.24
CA GLU A 105 -10.03 31.90 44.52
C GLU A 105 -9.29 30.59 44.32
N ARG A 106 -9.91 29.47 44.73
CA ARG A 106 -9.36 28.12 44.50
C ARG A 106 -9.43 27.75 43.03
N LEU A 107 -10.52 28.06 42.33
CA LEU A 107 -10.64 27.77 40.89
C LEU A 107 -9.57 28.51 40.08
N GLN A 108 -9.22 29.74 40.49
CA GLN A 108 -8.20 30.56 39.85
C GLN A 108 -6.78 30.10 40.20
N ALA A 109 -6.51 29.78 41.47
CA ALA A 109 -5.23 29.19 41.89
C ALA A 109 -4.94 27.83 41.22
N ILE A 110 -5.98 27.02 40.98
CA ILE A 110 -5.89 25.74 40.26
C ILE A 110 -5.77 25.94 38.74
N GLY A 111 -6.18 27.10 38.21
CA GLY A 111 -6.09 27.42 36.78
C GLY A 111 -7.14 26.68 35.92
N VAL A 112 -8.37 26.54 36.42
CA VAL A 112 -9.44 25.82 35.72
C VAL A 112 -9.80 26.50 34.40
N ARG A 113 -9.85 25.73 33.30
CA ARG A 113 -10.28 26.20 31.98
C ARG A 113 -11.62 25.56 31.62
N THR A 114 -12.57 26.37 31.18
CA THR A 114 -13.88 25.93 30.70
C THR A 114 -13.98 26.14 29.19
N ALA A 115 -14.75 25.29 28.52
CA ALA A 115 -15.09 25.43 27.11
C ALA A 115 -16.59 25.14 26.93
N LEU A 116 -17.25 25.87 26.03
CA LEU A 116 -18.65 25.62 25.70
C LEU A 116 -18.79 24.25 25.04
N VAL A 117 -19.81 23.49 25.46
CA VAL A 117 -20.09 22.18 24.90
C VAL A 117 -20.73 22.35 23.53
N GLU A 118 -20.03 21.90 22.50
CA GLU A 118 -20.54 21.90 21.13
C GLU A 118 -20.66 20.48 20.59
N ARG A 119 -21.72 20.20 19.84
CA ARG A 119 -21.84 18.97 19.05
C ARG A 119 -21.09 19.16 17.74
N ARG A 120 -19.96 18.47 17.57
CA ARG A 120 -19.17 18.48 16.33
C ARG A 120 -18.99 17.06 15.80
N ARG A 121 -18.87 16.93 14.47
CA ARG A 121 -18.50 15.66 13.84
C ARG A 121 -17.00 15.44 14.07
N LEU A 122 -16.66 14.41 14.83
CA LEU A 122 -15.27 14.04 15.08
C LEU A 122 -14.67 13.42 13.81
N VAL A 123 -13.76 14.14 13.15
CA VAL A 123 -12.97 13.61 12.02
C VAL A 123 -11.60 13.27 12.56
N ARG A 124 -11.20 12.01 12.46
CA ARG A 124 -9.87 11.55 12.83
C ARG A 124 -9.02 11.47 11.58
N ALA A 125 -7.95 12.25 11.50
CA ALA A 125 -6.98 12.15 10.42
C ALA A 125 -6.21 10.82 10.55
N LEU A 126 -6.18 10.05 9.47
CA LEU A 126 -5.39 8.82 9.37
C LEU A 126 -4.24 9.10 8.41
N HIS A 127 -3.01 8.93 8.88
CA HIS A 127 -1.83 8.94 8.04
C HIS A 127 -1.43 7.49 7.79
N ALA A 128 -1.60 7.03 6.55
CA ALA A 128 -1.22 5.70 6.12
C ALA A 128 -0.12 5.81 5.06
N PRO A 129 0.97 5.03 5.16
CA PRO A 129 1.91 4.91 4.07
C PRO A 129 1.21 4.26 2.86
N ALA A 130 1.57 4.71 1.65
CA ALA A 130 1.09 4.14 0.41
C ALA A 130 2.27 3.72 -0.46
N ILE A 131 2.08 2.67 -1.25
CA ILE A 131 3.06 2.19 -2.22
C ILE A 131 2.65 2.73 -3.59
N LEU A 132 3.58 3.34 -4.30
CA LEU A 132 3.37 3.73 -5.69
C LEU A 132 3.54 2.48 -6.56
N ALA A 133 2.43 1.99 -7.11
CA ALA A 133 2.41 0.89 -8.06
C ALA A 133 2.33 1.43 -9.49
N ILE A 134 2.81 0.62 -10.44
CA ILE A 134 2.66 0.91 -11.86
C ILE A 134 1.21 0.68 -12.25
N ASP A 135 0.70 1.54 -13.14
CA ASP A 135 -0.61 1.35 -13.73
C ASP A 135 -0.52 0.25 -14.79
N GLU A 136 -0.85 -0.99 -14.39
CA GLU A 136 -0.84 -2.18 -15.25
C GLU A 136 -1.69 -2.02 -16.52
N SER A 137 -2.74 -1.17 -16.49
CA SER A 137 -3.58 -0.90 -17.64
C SER A 137 -2.88 -0.14 -18.78
N LYS A 138 -1.75 0.51 -18.48
CA LYS A 138 -0.94 1.27 -19.44
C LYS A 138 0.29 0.51 -19.91
N VAL A 139 0.45 -0.73 -19.49
CA VAL A 139 1.53 -1.57 -19.97
C VAL A 139 1.09 -2.22 -21.28
N VAL A 140 1.97 -2.15 -22.27
CA VAL A 140 1.86 -2.90 -23.51
C VAL A 140 3.05 -3.83 -23.64
N ASP A 141 2.78 -5.09 -23.96
CA ASP A 141 3.79 -6.08 -24.32
C ASP A 141 4.01 -6.10 -25.82
N ILE A 142 5.23 -5.80 -26.25
CA ILE A 142 5.60 -5.76 -27.66
C ILE A 142 6.22 -7.09 -28.05
N ASN A 143 5.51 -7.84 -28.89
CA ASN A 143 5.93 -9.14 -29.39
C ASN A 143 6.18 -9.11 -30.90
N VAL A 144 7.24 -9.78 -31.31
CA VAL A 144 7.54 -9.98 -32.73
C VAL A 144 6.67 -11.12 -33.25
N LYS A 145 5.61 -10.79 -33.99
CA LYS A 145 4.74 -11.77 -34.67
C LYS A 145 5.45 -12.45 -35.86
N ALA A 146 6.44 -11.75 -36.38
CA ALA A 146 7.20 -12.05 -37.56
C ALA A 146 8.22 -13.19 -37.36
N GLY A 147 7.89 -14.39 -37.84
CA GLY A 147 8.82 -15.47 -38.22
C GLY A 147 10.00 -15.79 -37.30
N ASP A 148 10.96 -16.53 -37.84
CA ASP A 148 12.25 -16.73 -37.21
C ASP A 148 13.23 -15.71 -37.76
N GLY A 149 14.06 -15.20 -36.86
CA GLY A 149 14.91 -14.08 -37.17
C GLY A 149 15.90 -13.78 -36.07
N TYR A 150 16.76 -12.81 -36.33
CA TYR A 150 17.80 -12.35 -35.43
C TYR A 150 17.68 -10.85 -35.22
N VAL A 151 17.88 -10.40 -34.00
CA VAL A 151 17.92 -8.98 -33.68
C VAL A 151 19.29 -8.46 -34.08
N LEU A 152 19.36 -7.59 -35.10
CA LEU A 152 20.62 -7.03 -35.57
C LEU A 152 21.08 -5.87 -34.70
N LYS A 153 20.17 -4.93 -34.48
CA LYS A 153 20.45 -3.71 -33.74
C LYS A 153 19.32 -3.44 -32.76
N LEU A 154 19.68 -3.11 -31.54
CA LEU A 154 18.73 -2.78 -30.50
C LEU A 154 18.83 -1.32 -30.13
N TYR A 155 17.78 -0.57 -30.41
CA TYR A 155 17.73 0.85 -30.09
C TYR A 155 17.29 1.08 -28.65
N ALA A 156 16.41 0.25 -28.10
CA ALA A 156 16.07 0.31 -26.67
C ALA A 156 16.90 -0.70 -25.88
N ASP A 157 18.12 -0.28 -25.60
CA ASP A 157 19.23 -1.07 -25.10
C ASP A 157 19.33 -1.08 -23.56
N TYR A 158 18.66 -0.18 -22.85
CA TYR A 158 18.67 -0.13 -21.38
C TYR A 158 17.27 0.09 -20.79
N LEU A 159 17.12 -0.27 -19.51
CA LEU A 159 15.89 -0.08 -18.74
C LEU A 159 15.68 1.39 -18.40
N TRP A 160 14.43 1.80 -18.29
CA TRP A 160 13.97 3.17 -18.10
C TRP A 160 14.35 4.12 -19.23
N LYS A 161 14.77 3.61 -20.39
CA LYS A 161 14.93 4.41 -21.60
C LYS A 161 13.59 5.01 -22.00
N GLU A 162 13.56 6.32 -22.22
CA GLU A 162 12.42 7.00 -22.79
C GLU A 162 12.33 6.69 -24.29
N VAL A 163 11.12 6.39 -24.75
CA VAL A 163 10.79 6.04 -26.12
C VAL A 163 9.51 6.76 -26.52
N HIS A 164 9.46 7.31 -27.72
CA HIS A 164 8.26 7.90 -28.27
C HIS A 164 7.49 6.95 -29.19
N LYS A 165 6.18 7.16 -29.32
CA LYS A 165 5.35 6.43 -30.28
C LYS A 165 5.91 6.59 -31.69
N GLY A 166 6.14 5.47 -32.37
CA GLY A 166 6.72 5.40 -33.71
C GLY A 166 8.25 5.36 -33.73
N GLU A 167 8.91 5.46 -32.58
CA GLU A 167 10.36 5.33 -32.50
C GLU A 167 10.79 3.87 -32.70
N LYS A 168 11.98 3.69 -33.30
CA LYS A 168 12.54 2.36 -33.57
C LYS A 168 13.00 1.73 -32.26
N LEU A 169 12.53 0.51 -31.98
CA LEU A 169 12.92 -0.28 -30.83
C LEU A 169 14.05 -1.24 -31.16
N ALA A 170 13.93 -1.92 -32.31
CA ALA A 170 14.88 -2.91 -32.78
C ALA A 170 14.82 -3.03 -34.31
N THR A 171 15.93 -3.40 -34.93
CA THR A 171 15.96 -3.86 -36.33
C THR A 171 16.15 -5.37 -36.34
N ILE A 172 15.20 -6.08 -36.96
CA ILE A 172 15.12 -7.53 -36.95
C ILE A 172 15.34 -8.05 -38.37
N LEU A 173 16.27 -8.98 -38.52
CA LEU A 173 16.47 -9.76 -39.74
C LEU A 173 15.54 -10.98 -39.70
N SER A 174 14.74 -11.18 -40.73
CA SER A 174 13.84 -12.34 -40.84
C SER A 174 14.05 -13.06 -42.17
N GLU A 175 14.09 -14.39 -42.12
CA GLU A 175 14.41 -15.25 -43.27
C GLU A 175 13.34 -15.16 -44.38
N ASN A 176 12.07 -15.10 -44.00
CA ASN A 176 10.94 -15.10 -44.94
C ASN A 176 10.44 -13.69 -45.32
N TRP A 177 11.08 -12.64 -44.79
CA TRP A 177 10.61 -11.27 -44.98
C TRP A 177 10.76 -10.80 -46.43
N VAL A 178 11.90 -11.11 -47.05
CA VAL A 178 12.17 -10.77 -48.45
C VAL A 178 11.14 -11.41 -49.37
N GLN A 179 10.82 -12.69 -49.16
CA GLN A 179 9.82 -13.41 -49.96
C GLN A 179 8.43 -12.78 -49.82
N ALA A 180 8.02 -12.44 -48.60
CA ALA A 180 6.73 -11.79 -48.34
C ALA A 180 6.62 -10.43 -49.07
N GLN A 181 7.69 -9.63 -49.05
CA GLN A 181 7.75 -8.36 -49.77
C GLN A 181 7.68 -8.56 -51.28
N MET A 182 8.41 -9.53 -51.84
CA MET A 182 8.38 -9.84 -53.27
C MET A 182 7.00 -10.28 -53.74
N ASP A 183 6.32 -11.14 -52.97
CA ASP A 183 4.97 -11.59 -53.27
C ASP A 183 3.98 -10.40 -53.30
N TYR A 184 4.09 -9.48 -52.34
CA TYR A 184 3.26 -8.28 -52.32
C TYR A 184 3.54 -7.35 -53.49
N ILE A 185 4.81 -7.08 -53.79
CA ILE A 185 5.20 -6.23 -54.93
C ILE A 185 4.67 -6.84 -56.25
N ARG A 186 4.78 -8.16 -56.41
CA ARG A 186 4.27 -8.87 -57.59
C ARG A 186 2.75 -8.78 -57.68
N ALA A 187 2.04 -9.02 -56.57
CA ALA A 187 0.59 -8.93 -56.50
C ALA A 187 0.08 -7.52 -56.79
N TYR A 188 0.67 -6.50 -56.15
CA TYR A 188 0.32 -5.09 -56.36
C TYR A 188 0.49 -4.67 -57.81
N ARG A 189 1.58 -5.08 -58.46
CA ARG A 189 1.83 -4.81 -59.89
C ARG A 189 0.88 -5.55 -60.83
N ALA A 190 0.47 -6.77 -60.47
CA ALA A 190 -0.51 -7.52 -61.26
C ALA A 190 -1.89 -6.88 -61.16
N TRP A 191 -2.36 -6.61 -59.94
CA TRP A 191 -3.61 -5.91 -59.63
C TRP A 191 -3.69 -4.53 -60.30
N ARG A 192 -2.60 -3.76 -60.25
CA ARG A 192 -2.59 -2.44 -60.89
C ARG A 192 -2.62 -2.52 -62.42
N ARG A 193 -1.97 -3.51 -63.02
CA ARG A 193 -2.05 -3.73 -64.48
C ARG A 193 -3.45 -4.17 -64.90
N SER A 194 -4.17 -4.96 -64.10
CA SER A 194 -5.56 -5.30 -64.41
C SER A 194 -6.50 -4.11 -64.34
N LEU A 195 -6.23 -3.11 -63.48
CA LEU A 195 -7.00 -1.86 -63.47
C LEU A 195 -6.83 -1.06 -64.77
N LEU A 196 -5.68 -1.16 -65.43
CA LEU A 196 -5.38 -0.47 -66.69
C LEU A 196 -5.87 -1.25 -67.93
N ILE A 197 -5.87 -2.58 -67.86
CA ILE A 197 -6.20 -3.47 -68.99
C ILE A 197 -7.51 -4.20 -68.66
N GLN A 198 -8.63 -3.77 -69.24
CA GLN A 198 -9.99 -4.31 -69.02
C GLN A 198 -10.19 -5.80 -69.41
N LYS A 199 -9.14 -6.58 -69.68
CA LYS A 199 -9.23 -7.96 -70.21
C LYS A 199 -9.18 -9.08 -69.16
N ALA A 200 -8.80 -8.80 -67.91
CA ALA A 200 -8.67 -9.82 -66.88
C ALA A 200 -9.86 -9.83 -65.91
N ASN A 201 -10.29 -11.00 -65.43
CA ASN A 201 -11.29 -11.16 -64.38
C ASN A 201 -10.91 -10.32 -63.15
N PRO A 202 -11.50 -9.13 -62.94
CA PRO A 202 -10.97 -8.17 -61.97
C PRO A 202 -11.17 -8.64 -60.54
N ILE A 203 -12.26 -9.38 -60.29
CA ILE A 203 -12.66 -9.85 -58.95
C ILE A 203 -11.64 -10.83 -58.36
N LEU A 204 -11.16 -11.81 -59.15
CA LEU A 204 -10.23 -12.82 -58.64
C LEU A 204 -8.88 -12.20 -58.26
N LEU A 205 -8.38 -11.27 -59.08
CA LEU A 205 -7.10 -10.61 -58.82
C LEU A 205 -7.17 -9.67 -57.61
N ASP A 206 -8.32 -9.01 -57.42
CA ASP A 206 -8.58 -8.19 -56.25
C ASP A 206 -8.61 -9.03 -54.96
N GLN A 207 -9.30 -10.17 -54.97
CA GLN A 207 -9.30 -11.12 -53.86
C GLN A 207 -7.90 -11.64 -53.52
N GLN A 208 -7.10 -11.97 -54.55
CA GLN A 208 -5.71 -12.40 -54.36
C GLN A 208 -4.85 -11.29 -53.75
N PHE A 209 -4.99 -10.06 -54.25
CA PHE A 209 -4.26 -8.91 -53.73
C PHE A 209 -4.60 -8.63 -52.27
N GLU A 210 -5.89 -8.61 -51.92
CA GLU A 210 -6.34 -8.40 -50.54
C GLU A 210 -5.88 -9.52 -49.60
N HIS A 211 -5.85 -10.78 -50.05
CA HIS A 211 -5.28 -11.87 -49.26
C HIS A 211 -3.79 -11.64 -48.94
N ILE A 212 -3.01 -11.22 -49.93
CA ILE A 212 -1.57 -10.95 -49.77
C ILE A 212 -1.34 -9.70 -48.91
N ARG A 213 -2.18 -8.67 -49.05
CA ARG A 213 -2.17 -7.46 -48.22
C ARG A 213 -2.44 -7.78 -46.75
N ASN A 214 -3.45 -8.58 -46.48
CA ASN A 214 -3.76 -9.06 -45.14
C ASN A 214 -2.62 -9.91 -44.58
N ARG A 215 -1.97 -10.73 -45.41
CA ARG A 215 -0.79 -11.50 -45.01
C ARG A 215 0.37 -10.61 -44.54
N ILE A 216 0.65 -9.48 -45.20
CA ILE A 216 1.67 -8.52 -44.74
C ILE A 216 1.24 -7.78 -43.46
N ARG A 217 -0.04 -7.46 -43.28
CA ARG A 217 -0.54 -6.83 -42.04
C ARG A 217 -0.31 -7.67 -40.79
N VAL A 218 -0.29 -9.00 -40.91
CA VAL A 218 0.05 -9.90 -39.79
C VAL A 218 1.46 -9.65 -39.25
N TRP A 219 2.37 -9.09 -40.05
CA TRP A 219 3.72 -8.71 -39.65
C TRP A 219 3.77 -7.35 -38.93
N ASP A 220 2.63 -6.78 -38.53
CA ASP A 220 2.47 -5.49 -37.85
C ASP A 220 3.05 -4.29 -38.61
N LEU A 221 3.07 -4.36 -39.94
CA LEU A 221 3.45 -3.20 -40.74
C LEU A 221 2.40 -2.10 -40.60
N THR A 222 2.89 -0.90 -40.30
CA THR A 222 2.07 0.30 -40.32
C THR A 222 1.63 0.62 -41.74
N ASP A 223 0.46 1.25 -41.90
CA ASP A 223 0.00 1.69 -43.23
C ASP A 223 1.00 2.64 -43.91
N ALA A 224 1.81 3.36 -43.13
CA ALA A 224 2.90 4.20 -43.65
C ALA A 224 3.99 3.34 -44.32
N GLN A 225 4.45 2.28 -43.66
CA GLN A 225 5.43 1.33 -44.22
C GLN A 225 4.87 0.60 -45.45
N ILE A 226 3.57 0.26 -45.44
CA ILE A 226 2.92 -0.35 -46.62
C ILE A 226 2.91 0.64 -47.80
N ARG A 227 2.59 1.92 -47.56
CA ARG A 227 2.65 2.96 -48.59
C ARG A 227 4.07 3.19 -49.12
N GLU A 228 5.08 3.11 -48.27
CA GLU A 228 6.48 3.15 -48.72
C GLU A 228 6.82 1.97 -49.62
N LEU A 229 6.36 0.76 -49.28
CA LEU A 229 6.52 -0.42 -50.11
C LEU A 229 5.78 -0.29 -51.45
N GLU A 230 4.59 0.34 -51.47
CA GLU A 230 3.84 0.63 -52.71
C GLU A 230 4.56 1.66 -53.60
N LYS A 231 5.13 2.71 -53.00
CA LYS A 231 5.98 3.69 -53.70
C LYS A 231 7.22 3.02 -54.28
N TYR A 232 7.83 2.13 -53.52
CA TYR A 232 8.98 1.35 -53.96
C TYR A 232 8.62 0.38 -55.10
N ALA A 233 7.47 -0.31 -55.01
CA ALA A 233 6.95 -1.17 -56.08
C ALA A 233 6.68 -0.41 -57.38
N TRP A 234 6.40 0.89 -57.29
CA TRP A 234 6.22 1.79 -58.43
C TRP A 234 7.54 2.13 -59.12
N SER A 235 8.59 2.44 -58.37
CA SER A 235 9.88 2.88 -58.92
C SER A 235 10.74 1.76 -59.50
N MET A 236 10.53 0.50 -59.10
CA MET A 236 11.33 -0.63 -59.61
C MET A 236 11.11 -0.90 -61.10
N SER A 237 12.13 -1.39 -61.82
CA SER A 237 11.93 -1.94 -63.17
C SER A 237 11.43 -3.40 -63.11
N THR A 238 11.07 -4.00 -64.24
CA THR A 238 10.70 -5.42 -64.32
C THR A 238 11.88 -6.33 -63.96
N ASN A 239 13.10 -5.93 -64.32
CA ASN A 239 14.32 -6.67 -63.99
C ASN A 239 14.62 -6.63 -62.50
N ASP A 240 14.44 -5.48 -61.85
CA ASP A 240 14.73 -5.33 -60.42
C ASP A 240 13.84 -6.25 -59.57
N VAL A 241 12.56 -6.42 -59.98
CA VAL A 241 11.62 -7.33 -59.29
C VAL A 241 12.05 -8.79 -59.42
N ARG A 242 12.70 -9.17 -60.54
CA ARG A 242 13.24 -10.52 -60.72
C ARG A 242 14.47 -10.75 -59.85
N THR A 243 15.34 -9.75 -59.73
CA THR A 243 16.58 -9.82 -58.94
C THR A 243 16.40 -9.51 -57.45
N GLY A 244 15.24 -9.00 -57.03
CA GLY A 244 15.01 -8.58 -55.64
C GLY A 244 15.88 -7.39 -55.21
N LYS A 245 16.33 -6.56 -56.15
CA LYS A 245 17.35 -5.55 -55.92
C LYS A 245 16.80 -4.39 -55.08
N GLY A 246 17.34 -4.19 -53.87
CA GLY A 246 16.95 -3.12 -52.93
C GLY A 246 15.89 -3.53 -51.91
N ILE A 247 15.52 -4.81 -51.88
CA ILE A 247 14.66 -5.38 -50.86
C ILE A 247 15.55 -5.78 -49.67
N HIS A 248 15.27 -5.22 -48.49
CA HIS A 248 16.01 -5.52 -47.27
C HIS A 248 15.32 -6.66 -46.51
N GLY A 249 16.08 -7.68 -46.10
CA GLY A 249 15.61 -8.74 -45.20
C GLY A 249 15.36 -8.27 -43.77
N THR A 250 15.57 -6.99 -43.50
CA THR A 250 15.40 -6.36 -42.20
C THR A 250 14.12 -5.54 -42.15
N PHE A 251 13.42 -5.60 -41.02
CA PHE A 251 12.34 -4.67 -40.72
C PHE A 251 12.57 -4.00 -39.36
N ASP A 252 12.06 -2.78 -39.24
CA ASP A 252 12.14 -1.99 -38.02
C ASP A 252 10.89 -2.22 -37.18
N LEU A 253 11.11 -2.65 -35.93
CA LEU A 253 10.07 -2.74 -34.92
C LEU A 253 9.87 -1.35 -34.31
N LEU A 254 8.66 -0.81 -34.46
CA LEU A 254 8.31 0.54 -33.98
C LEU A 254 7.53 0.46 -32.66
N SER A 255 7.68 1.47 -31.82
CA SER A 255 6.91 1.57 -30.58
C SER A 255 5.46 1.99 -30.84
N PRO A 256 4.44 1.25 -30.36
CA PRO A 256 3.04 1.65 -30.52
C PRO A 256 2.63 2.79 -29.56
N ILE A 257 3.38 3.00 -28.48
CA ILE A 257 3.09 3.98 -27.43
C ILE A 257 4.36 4.77 -27.03
N SER A 258 4.17 5.98 -26.52
CA SER A 258 5.26 6.73 -25.88
C SER A 258 5.38 6.30 -24.43
N GLY A 259 6.59 6.05 -23.94
CA GLY A 259 6.84 5.63 -22.59
C GLY A 259 8.27 5.24 -22.23
N HIS A 260 8.45 4.55 -21.10
CA HIS A 260 9.74 4.07 -20.62
C HIS A 260 9.82 2.55 -20.67
N VAL A 261 10.97 2.00 -21.05
CA VAL A 261 11.20 0.54 -21.10
C VAL A 261 11.41 -0.02 -19.70
N HIS A 262 10.46 -0.75 -19.13
CA HIS A 262 10.61 -1.32 -17.79
C HIS A 262 11.34 -2.68 -17.81
N GLU A 263 11.10 -3.50 -18.81
CA GLU A 263 11.73 -4.82 -18.95
C GLU A 263 12.26 -4.99 -20.38
N LYS A 264 13.41 -5.65 -20.48
CA LYS A 264 14.10 -5.93 -21.73
C LYS A 264 14.80 -7.26 -21.58
N ASN A 265 14.27 -8.30 -22.19
CA ASN A 265 14.94 -9.60 -22.17
C ASN A 265 15.78 -9.84 -23.46
N VAL A 266 15.83 -8.88 -24.42
CA VAL A 266 16.30 -9.06 -25.82
C VAL A 266 17.70 -8.49 -25.87
N PHE A 267 18.61 -9.18 -26.53
CA PHE A 267 19.96 -8.68 -26.77
C PHE A 267 20.27 -8.68 -28.26
N GLU A 268 21.20 -7.83 -28.66
CA GLU A 268 21.73 -7.83 -30.02
C GLU A 268 22.33 -9.23 -30.34
N GLY A 269 22.08 -9.72 -31.54
CA GLY A 269 22.45 -11.07 -31.99
C GLY A 269 21.53 -12.20 -31.50
N CYS A 270 20.57 -11.93 -30.60
CA CYS A 270 19.67 -12.97 -30.12
C CYS A 270 18.62 -13.36 -31.18
N ALA A 271 18.24 -14.65 -31.18
CA ALA A 271 17.16 -15.14 -32.02
C ALA A 271 15.79 -14.65 -31.51
N SER A 272 14.97 -14.12 -32.41
CA SER A 272 13.59 -13.66 -32.18
C SER A 272 12.72 -14.75 -31.55
N ARG A 273 12.94 -16.03 -31.87
CA ARG A 273 12.18 -17.15 -31.30
C ARG A 273 12.44 -17.34 -29.79
N ARG A 274 13.67 -17.07 -29.33
CA ARG A 274 14.00 -17.00 -27.88
C ARG A 274 13.36 -15.77 -27.24
N ALA A 275 13.17 -14.70 -28.03
CA ALA A 275 12.40 -13.54 -27.62
C ALA A 275 10.89 -13.78 -27.46
N ARG A 276 10.31 -14.91 -27.90
CA ARG A 276 8.87 -15.20 -27.68
C ARG A 276 8.54 -15.85 -26.33
N ARG A 277 9.51 -16.50 -25.68
CA ARG A 277 9.26 -17.32 -24.48
C ARG A 277 9.43 -16.58 -23.15
N SER A 278 9.84 -15.31 -23.18
CA SER A 278 10.31 -14.63 -21.96
C SER A 278 9.96 -13.14 -21.91
N PHE A 279 8.99 -12.62 -22.68
CA PHE A 279 9.05 -11.21 -23.07
C PHE A 279 7.74 -10.46 -23.12
N GLY A 280 7.54 -9.62 -22.11
CA GLY A 280 6.95 -8.31 -22.33
C GLY A 280 8.06 -7.30 -22.57
N TRP A 281 7.96 -6.49 -23.61
CA TRP A 281 8.65 -5.22 -23.70
C TRP A 281 7.74 -4.17 -23.09
N TRP A 282 7.81 -4.00 -21.77
CA TRP A 282 6.90 -3.15 -21.02
C TRP A 282 7.28 -1.69 -21.29
N ILE A 283 6.60 -1.00 -22.21
CA ILE A 283 6.77 0.44 -22.40
C ILE A 283 5.67 1.16 -21.59
N PHE A 284 6.04 2.05 -20.66
CA PHE A 284 5.08 2.77 -19.80
C PHE A 284 4.93 4.24 -20.17
N ARG A 285 3.72 4.72 -20.43
CA ARG A 285 3.47 6.14 -20.68
C ARG A 285 3.63 7.00 -19.41
N GLY A 286 4.85 7.51 -19.20
CA GLY A 286 5.20 8.44 -18.14
C GLY A 286 4.80 9.89 -18.45
N SER A 287 3.52 10.22 -18.30
CA SER A 287 3.11 11.61 -18.00
C SER A 287 1.75 11.67 -17.32
N GLY A 288 1.67 11.01 -16.15
CA GLY A 288 0.70 11.39 -15.13
C GLY A 288 1.15 12.70 -14.49
N SER A 289 0.83 13.83 -15.11
CA SER A 289 0.79 15.12 -14.40
C SER A 289 0.06 14.89 -13.09
N LEU A 290 0.73 15.21 -11.97
CA LEU A 290 0.20 15.24 -10.61
C LEU A 290 -1.11 16.03 -10.57
N ARG A 291 -2.24 15.36 -10.86
CA ARG A 291 -3.56 15.89 -10.55
C ARG A 291 -3.79 15.65 -9.07
N ASN A 292 -3.29 16.59 -8.26
CA ASN A 292 -3.85 16.84 -6.95
C ASN A 292 -5.34 17.14 -7.12
N SER A 293 -6.17 16.14 -6.82
CA SER A 293 -7.60 16.33 -6.63
C SER A 293 -7.84 16.41 -5.13
N PRO A 294 -8.28 17.57 -4.65
CA PRO A 294 -9.56 17.54 -3.96
C PRO A 294 -10.42 18.71 -4.45
N LYS A 295 -11.31 18.47 -5.42
CA LYS A 295 -12.44 19.37 -5.65
C LYS A 295 -13.59 18.98 -4.72
N THR A 296 -13.47 19.30 -3.44
CA THR A 296 -14.66 19.53 -2.60
C THR A 296 -15.28 20.86 -3.04
N LYS A 297 -16.35 20.77 -3.84
CA LYS A 297 -17.21 21.90 -4.20
C LYS A 297 -17.74 22.55 -2.90
N PRO A 298 -17.63 23.88 -2.70
CA PRO A 298 -18.42 24.54 -1.68
C PRO A 298 -19.87 24.64 -2.17
N LEU A 299 -20.79 24.04 -1.41
CA LEU A 299 -22.23 24.27 -1.53
C LEU A 299 -22.50 25.70 -1.09
N LEU A 300 -22.57 26.65 -2.04
CA LEU A 300 -23.17 27.95 -1.80
C LEU A 300 -24.68 27.76 -1.57
N SER A 301 -25.10 27.79 -0.31
CA SER A 301 -26.51 28.00 0.03
C SER A 301 -26.89 29.44 -0.28
N ARG A 302 -27.61 29.66 -1.39
CA ARG A 302 -28.39 30.89 -1.58
C ARG A 302 -29.49 30.92 -0.52
N LYS A 303 -29.31 31.72 0.54
CA LYS A 303 -30.45 32.25 1.31
C LYS A 303 -30.97 33.47 0.58
N ALA A 304 -32.10 33.30 -0.11
CA ALA A 304 -32.99 34.41 -0.40
C ALA A 304 -33.64 34.84 0.92
N SER A 305 -33.50 36.12 1.27
CA SER A 305 -34.32 36.76 2.31
C SER A 305 -35.28 37.71 1.60
N PRO A 306 -36.57 37.74 1.96
CA PRO A 306 -37.53 38.65 1.35
C PRO A 306 -37.43 40.05 1.95
N ALA A 307 -37.91 41.02 1.17
CA ALA A 307 -37.99 42.43 1.50
C ALA A 307 -38.77 42.74 2.78
N ARG A 308 -38.27 43.73 3.53
CA ARG A 308 -39.04 44.86 4.06
C ARG A 308 -38.08 45.99 4.42
#